data_AF-A0A1A6GXV1-F1
#
_entry.id   AF-A0A1A6GXV1-F1
#
_cell.length_a   1.000
_cell.length_b   1.000
_cell.length_c   1.000
_cell.angle_alpha   90.00
_cell.angle_beta   90.00
_cell.angle_gamma   90.00
#
_symmetry.space_group_name_H-M   'P 1'
#
loop_
_entity.id
_entity.type
_entity.pdbx_description
1 polymer ?
#
loop_
_entity_poly.entity_id
_entity_poly.type
_entity_poly.pdbx_seq_one_letter_code
_entity_poly.pdbx_strand_id
1 'polypeptide(L)'
;MLRLELGFYNLMNITRRSVCIEKNNELCYLATVDWSQILDSVEDNYIVLNIKSTAKDKTNCPATVINGQFVERCWTHSHYQKVCPTICKSHGCTAGGLC
;
A
#
# COMPACT_ATOMS: atom_id res chain seq x y z
N MET A 1 -0.97 -16.87 -16.77
CA MET A 1 -0.30 -16.93 -15.46
C MET A 1 -1.13 -16.07 -14.51
N LEU A 2 -1.73 -16.65 -13.48
CA LEU A 2 -2.62 -15.94 -12.55
C LEU A 2 -1.75 -15.23 -11.50
N ARG A 3 -1.72 -13.90 -11.54
CA ARG A 3 -1.05 -13.07 -10.52
C ARG A 3 -2.02 -12.78 -9.38
N LEU A 4 -1.55 -12.84 -8.13
CA LEU A 4 -2.34 -12.55 -6.94
C LEU A 4 -2.17 -11.09 -6.51
N GLU A 5 -3.22 -10.49 -5.95
CA GLU A 5 -3.25 -9.12 -5.43
C GLU A 5 -3.90 -9.11 -4.03
N LEU A 6 -3.43 -8.26 -3.09
CA LEU A 6 -3.95 -8.22 -1.71
C LEU A 6 -5.37 -7.63 -1.59
N GLY A 7 -5.72 -6.68 -2.46
CA GLY A 7 -7.07 -6.11 -2.53
C GLY A 7 -7.56 -5.32 -1.30
N PHE A 8 -6.70 -4.96 -0.34
CA PHE A 8 -7.09 -4.23 0.87
C PHE A 8 -7.26 -2.71 0.64
N TYR A 9 -7.97 -2.32 -0.41
CA TYR A 9 -8.08 -0.91 -0.83
C TYR A 9 -8.82 0.02 0.14
N ASN A 10 -9.55 -0.55 1.10
CA ASN A 10 -10.21 0.20 2.18
C ASN A 10 -9.44 0.18 3.51
N LEU A 11 -8.27 -0.49 3.57
CA LEU A 11 -7.45 -0.52 4.78
C LEU A 11 -6.80 0.86 5.01
N MET A 12 -7.27 1.57 6.02
CA MET A 12 -6.78 2.91 6.36
C MET A 12 -5.75 2.90 7.48
N ASN A 13 -5.89 1.99 8.45
CA ASN A 13 -5.03 1.97 9.63
C ASN A 13 -4.95 0.58 10.26
N ILE A 14 -3.77 0.22 10.73
CA ILE A 14 -3.52 -0.87 11.67
C ILE A 14 -3.00 -0.25 12.96
N THR A 15 -3.87 -0.15 13.96
CA THR A 15 -3.59 0.56 15.23
C THR A 15 -2.55 -0.12 16.12
N ARG A 16 -2.33 -1.43 15.95
CA ARG A 16 -1.43 -2.23 16.79
C ARG A 16 -0.81 -3.36 15.99
N ARG A 17 0.46 -3.67 16.32
CA ARG A 17 1.28 -4.72 15.70
C ARG A 17 1.72 -4.36 14.28
N SER A 18 2.12 -5.38 13.52
CA SER A 18 2.89 -5.27 12.29
C SER A 18 2.35 -6.23 11.23
N VAL A 19 2.83 -6.08 10.01
CA VAL A 19 2.44 -6.90 8.86
C VAL A 19 3.51 -7.95 8.58
N CYS A 20 3.08 -9.21 8.45
CA CYS A 20 3.93 -10.32 7.99
C CYS A 20 3.39 -10.86 6.66
N ILE A 21 4.19 -10.75 5.61
CA ILE A 21 3.90 -11.30 4.28
C ILE A 21 5.18 -11.95 3.78
N GLU A 22 5.21 -13.28 3.70
CA GLU A 22 6.39 -14.01 3.25
C GLU A 22 6.07 -15.10 2.24
N LYS A 23 7.05 -15.40 1.38
CA LYS A 23 7.05 -16.57 0.47
C LYS A 23 5.89 -16.60 -0.52
N ASN A 24 5.42 -15.44 -0.98
CA ASN A 24 4.41 -15.33 -2.03
C ASN A 24 5.06 -14.98 -3.38
N ASN A 25 5.29 -16.01 -4.18
CA ASN A 25 5.92 -15.94 -5.50
C ASN A 25 4.98 -15.52 -6.62
N GLU A 26 3.66 -15.41 -6.40
CA GLU A 26 2.71 -14.88 -7.39
C GLU A 26 2.10 -13.52 -6.99
N LEU A 27 2.47 -13.00 -5.81
CA LEU A 27 1.92 -11.75 -5.28
C LEU A 27 2.56 -10.55 -5.97
N CYS A 28 1.72 -9.68 -6.55
CA CYS A 28 2.12 -8.45 -7.23
C CYS A 28 1.70 -7.21 -6.43
N TYR A 29 2.14 -6.02 -6.87
CA TYR A 29 1.80 -4.71 -6.28
C TYR A 29 2.25 -4.47 -4.84
N LEU A 30 2.88 -5.45 -4.19
CA LEU A 30 3.36 -5.29 -2.82
C LEU A 30 4.39 -4.16 -2.66
N ALA A 31 5.20 -3.91 -3.70
CA ALA A 31 6.18 -2.84 -3.74
C ALA A 31 5.56 -1.43 -3.92
N THR A 32 4.27 -1.36 -4.30
CA THR A 32 3.53 -0.10 -4.46
C THR A 32 2.61 0.20 -3.27
N VAL A 33 2.70 -0.54 -2.17
CA VAL A 33 1.96 -0.22 -0.94
C VAL A 33 2.89 0.53 0.00
N ASP A 34 2.53 1.76 0.34
CA ASP A 34 3.25 2.56 1.32
C ASP A 34 2.72 2.29 2.74
N TRP A 35 3.35 1.35 3.43
CA TRP A 35 2.94 0.92 4.77
C TRP A 35 3.03 2.04 5.82
N SER A 36 3.82 3.09 5.59
CA SER A 36 3.91 4.22 6.54
C SER A 36 2.64 5.08 6.56
N GLN A 37 1.73 4.89 5.59
CA GLN A 37 0.42 5.55 5.58
C GLN A 37 -0.63 4.77 6.39
N ILE A 38 -0.32 3.53 6.79
CA ILE A 38 -1.26 2.58 7.43
C ILE A 38 -0.81 2.25 8.86
N LEU A 39 0.50 2.24 9.13
CA LEU A 39 1.06 1.94 10.45
C LEU A 39 1.85 3.13 10.99
N ASP A 40 1.76 3.34 12.30
CA ASP A 40 2.55 4.35 13.02
C ASP A 40 4.05 4.01 13.03
N SER A 41 4.40 2.71 13.00
CA SER A 41 5.77 2.21 12.85
C SER A 41 5.81 1.05 11.86
N VAL A 42 6.81 1.06 10.97
CA VAL A 42 7.02 0.02 9.95
C VAL A 42 8.23 -0.88 10.25
N GLU A 43 8.96 -0.60 11.32
CA GLU A 43 10.22 -1.26 11.65
C GLU A 43 10.04 -2.76 11.94
N ASP A 44 8.91 -3.12 12.53
CA ASP A 44 8.57 -4.49 12.89
C ASP A 44 7.87 -5.26 11.75
N ASN A 45 7.72 -4.66 10.56
CA ASN A 45 7.12 -5.35 9.43
C ASN A 45 8.07 -6.41 8.85
N TYR A 46 7.55 -7.61 8.60
CA TYR A 46 8.29 -8.72 8.02
C TYR A 46 7.75 -9.05 6.62
N ILE A 47 8.31 -8.38 5.60
CA ILE A 47 7.87 -8.49 4.20
C ILE A 47 9.03 -8.94 3.32
N VAL A 48 9.24 -10.26 3.22
CA VAL A 48 10.42 -10.86 2.57
C VAL A 48 10.04 -12.01 1.63
N LEU A 49 10.94 -12.37 0.71
CA LEU A 49 10.77 -13.53 -0.18
C LEU A 49 9.48 -13.50 -1.03
N ASN A 50 8.98 -12.31 -1.37
CA ASN A 50 7.84 -12.12 -2.29
C ASN A 50 8.35 -11.61 -3.65
N ILE A 51 7.58 -11.85 -4.72
CA ILE A 51 7.84 -11.15 -5.99
C ILE A 51 7.64 -9.64 -5.77
N LYS A 52 8.72 -8.87 -5.97
CA LYS A 52 8.67 -7.39 -5.92
C LYS A 52 8.18 -6.77 -7.23
N SER A 53 7.96 -7.59 -8.27
CA SER A 53 7.60 -7.06 -9.59
C SER A 53 6.24 -6.40 -9.54
N THR A 54 6.17 -5.19 -10.07
CA THR A 54 4.89 -4.63 -10.48
C THR A 54 4.38 -5.42 -11.68
N ALA A 55 3.08 -5.73 -11.73
CA ALA A 55 2.52 -6.37 -12.92
C ALA A 55 2.85 -5.53 -14.15
N LYS A 56 3.22 -6.18 -15.27
CA LYS A 56 3.69 -5.51 -16.49
C LYS A 56 2.63 -4.56 -17.09
N ASP A 57 1.38 -4.72 -16.72
CA ASP A 57 0.24 -3.93 -17.19
C ASP A 57 -0.11 -2.80 -16.21
N LYS A 58 0.87 -1.91 -15.96
CA LYS A 58 0.66 -0.68 -15.18
C LYS A 58 0.01 0.39 -16.06
N THR A 59 -1.30 0.36 -16.22
CA THR A 59 -1.95 1.38 -17.05
C THR A 59 -2.42 2.61 -16.27
N ASN A 60 -2.65 2.56 -14.95
CA ASN A 60 -3.26 3.71 -14.23
C ASN A 60 -2.91 3.81 -12.72
N CYS A 61 -1.69 3.49 -12.27
CA CYS A 61 -1.34 3.70 -10.86
C CYS A 61 -0.95 5.18 -10.60
N PRO A 62 -1.69 5.94 -9.76
CA PRO A 62 -1.34 7.33 -9.48
C PRO A 62 0.00 7.40 -8.72
N ALA A 63 0.91 8.25 -9.20
CA ALA A 63 2.14 8.55 -8.51
C ALA A 63 1.98 9.80 -7.64
N THR A 64 2.51 9.74 -6.43
CA THR A 64 2.63 10.87 -5.51
C THR A 64 4.09 11.26 -5.36
N VAL A 65 4.38 12.54 -5.14
CA VAL A 65 5.76 13.00 -4.96
C VAL A 65 6.13 12.98 -3.48
N ILE A 66 7.12 12.17 -3.11
CA ILE A 66 7.71 12.16 -1.77
C ILE A 66 9.17 12.53 -1.91
N ASN A 67 9.60 13.62 -1.26
CA ASN A 67 10.99 14.11 -1.34
C ASN A 67 11.51 14.29 -2.78
N GLY A 68 10.64 14.72 -3.70
CA GLY A 68 10.98 14.91 -5.12
C GLY A 68 10.99 13.63 -5.97
N GLN A 69 10.70 12.46 -5.38
CA GLN A 69 10.58 11.19 -6.11
C GLN A 69 9.11 10.82 -6.35
N PHE A 70 8.81 10.36 -7.56
CA PHE A 70 7.51 9.81 -7.90
C PHE A 70 7.37 8.40 -7.31
N VAL A 71 6.39 8.24 -6.41
CA VAL A 71 6.06 6.98 -5.74
C VAL A 71 4.63 6.60 -6.12
N GLU A 72 4.50 5.53 -6.89
CA GLU A 72 3.23 4.91 -7.24
C GLU A 72 2.64 4.18 -6.02
N ARG A 73 1.35 4.40 -5.76
CA ARG A 73 0.68 3.82 -4.58
C ARG A 73 -0.59 3.04 -4.96
N CYS A 74 -0.48 1.71 -5.06
CA CYS A 74 -1.57 0.83 -5.50
C CYS A 74 -1.63 -0.49 -4.74
N TRP A 75 -2.86 -0.94 -4.49
CA TRP A 75 -3.18 -2.27 -3.96
C TRP A 75 -3.35 -3.31 -5.08
N THR A 76 -3.91 -2.86 -6.21
CA THR A 76 -4.16 -3.67 -7.41
C THR A 76 -3.95 -2.82 -8.66
N HIS A 77 -4.12 -3.39 -9.85
CA HIS A 77 -4.12 -2.65 -11.11
C HIS A 77 -5.22 -1.55 -11.22
N SER A 78 -6.29 -1.65 -10.41
CA SER A 78 -7.49 -0.80 -10.49
C SER A 78 -7.80 -0.03 -9.21
N HIS A 79 -7.17 -0.39 -8.09
CA HIS A 79 -7.40 0.25 -6.80
C HIS A 79 -6.11 0.87 -6.26
N TYR A 80 -6.15 2.18 -6.08
CA TYR A 80 -5.06 2.97 -5.49
C TYR A 80 -5.09 2.88 -3.96
N GLN A 81 -3.93 3.13 -3.34
CA GLN A 81 -3.88 3.30 -1.90
C GLN A 81 -4.38 4.69 -1.54
N LYS A 82 -5.40 4.76 -0.70
CA LYS A 82 -5.89 6.03 -0.19
C LYS A 82 -4.93 6.59 0.86
N VAL A 83 -4.64 7.88 0.74
CA VAL A 83 -3.78 8.63 1.67
C VAL A 83 -4.65 9.65 2.39
N CYS A 84 -4.67 9.58 3.72
CA CYS A 84 -5.41 10.52 4.53
C CYS A 84 -4.58 11.76 4.86
N PRO A 85 -5.23 12.93 5.03
CA PRO A 85 -4.56 14.10 5.57
C PRO A 85 -3.88 13.78 6.91
N THR A 86 -2.70 14.36 7.14
CA THR A 86 -1.90 14.12 8.37
C THR A 86 -2.67 14.47 9.66
N ILE A 87 -3.64 15.38 9.59
CA ILE A 87 -4.52 15.74 10.70
C ILE A 87 -5.38 14.56 11.20
N CYS A 88 -5.68 13.59 10.33
CA CYS A 88 -6.46 12.41 10.70
C CYS A 88 -5.65 11.37 11.47
N LYS A 89 -4.31 11.49 11.50
CA LYS A 89 -3.43 10.53 12.19
C LYS A 89 -3.84 9.09 11.86
N SER A 90 -4.16 8.31 12.88
CA SER A 90 -4.58 6.91 12.83
C SER A 90 -6.10 6.71 12.74
N HIS A 91 -6.91 7.78 12.67
CA HIS A 91 -8.37 7.66 12.57
C HIS A 91 -8.87 7.32 11.16
N GLY A 92 -8.00 7.40 10.15
CA GLY A 92 -8.40 7.27 8.75
C GLY A 92 -9.26 8.45 8.28
N CYS A 93 -9.80 8.36 7.07
CA CYS A 93 -10.56 9.44 6.47
C CYS A 93 -11.62 8.93 5.48
N THR A 94 -12.70 9.69 5.32
CA THR A 94 -13.75 9.52 4.31
C THR A 94 -13.23 9.84 2.90
N ALA A 95 -14.03 9.58 1.86
CA ALA A 95 -13.67 9.94 0.48
C ALA A 95 -13.44 11.45 0.29
N GLY A 96 -14.11 12.29 1.10
CA GLY A 96 -13.91 13.74 1.13
C GLY A 96 -12.72 14.21 1.98
N GLY A 97 -11.91 13.30 2.53
CA GLY A 97 -10.74 13.64 3.35
C GLY A 97 -11.06 14.05 4.79
N LEU A 98 -12.30 13.89 5.25
CA LEU A 98 -12.69 14.13 6.63
C LEU A 98 -12.37 12.91 7.51
N CYS A 99 -11.83 13.15 8.70
CA CYS A 99 -11.82 12.21 9.81
C CYS A 99 -13.19 12.29 10.53
#